data_AF-A0A165WIF4-F1
#
_entry.id   AF-A0A165WIF4-F1
#
_cell.length_a   1.000
_cell.length_b   1.000
_cell.length_c   1.000
_cell.angle_alpha   90.00
_cell.angle_beta   90.00
_cell.angle_gamma   90.00
#
_symmetry.space_group_name_H-M   'P 1'
#
loop_
_entity.id
_entity.type
_entity.pdbx_description
1 polymer ?
#
loop_
_entity_poly.entity_id
_entity_poly.type
_entity_poly.pdbx_seq_one_letter_code
_entity_poly.pdbx_strand_id
1 'polypeptide(L)'
;MSFSFPIDQSAAVGASFPSTPDISATSALSTWSSAVPSPPPATECSSEVPTAGDSAPSSPPGLARQAVLHASPAFGPLVSLHVYWFMEFLAAHLDYRGLRQSILWHLHPVGRAIIQLGTVIMHRQCLGVECFARVTHFVVRSSEEVLFQVNILGWQTSMGWREPAGYLHSFVIVPLKRCGPDFLTWAWAPFTYPFSLQQQAQYSFQLVRAYLAGDRSVRIPMHDWFIGWILHTYVMTPTSQLLGTHLATGFTVATDDLGPPSWVYGRTGQASWQWM
;
A
#
# COMPACT_ATOMS: atom_id res chain seq x y z
N MET A 1 59.73 -30.87 21.81
CA MET A 1 59.62 -29.82 20.76
C MET A 1 58.56 -28.85 21.26
N SER A 2 59.00 -27.68 21.70
CA SER A 2 58.17 -26.63 22.28
C SER A 2 58.11 -25.48 21.29
N PHE A 3 56.91 -25.01 20.93
CA PHE A 3 56.74 -23.69 20.34
C PHE A 3 55.44 -23.05 20.80
N SER A 4 55.60 -21.76 21.10
CA SER A 4 54.72 -20.86 21.86
C SER A 4 53.63 -20.22 21.00
N PHE A 5 52.53 -19.86 21.66
CA PHE A 5 51.52 -18.93 21.15
C PHE A 5 51.99 -17.48 21.25
N PRO A 6 51.53 -16.60 20.36
CA PRO A 6 51.19 -15.24 20.73
C PRO A 6 49.68 -15.02 20.77
N ILE A 7 49.25 -14.37 21.85
CA ILE A 7 47.94 -13.80 22.10
C ILE A 7 47.94 -12.41 21.47
N ASP A 8 47.01 -12.11 20.56
CA ASP A 8 46.73 -10.74 20.15
C ASP A 8 45.32 -10.32 20.61
N GLN A 9 45.38 -9.67 21.77
CA GLN A 9 44.69 -8.46 22.23
C GLN A 9 43.49 -7.93 21.44
N SER A 10 42.38 -7.92 22.17
CA SER A 10 41.20 -7.08 22.01
C SER A 10 41.54 -5.57 21.94
N ALA A 11 41.03 -4.89 20.93
CA ALA A 11 40.84 -3.43 20.96
C ALA A 11 39.34 -3.14 21.04
N ALA A 12 38.89 -2.81 22.26
CA ALA A 12 37.59 -2.21 22.52
C ALA A 12 37.66 -0.72 22.18
N VAL A 13 36.76 -0.26 21.31
CA VAL A 13 36.42 1.15 21.11
C VAL A 13 34.91 1.20 21.35
N GLY A 14 34.42 1.68 22.50
CA GLY A 14 34.52 3.07 22.90
C GLY A 14 33.20 3.77 22.54
N ALA A 15 32.10 3.29 23.12
CA ALA A 15 30.80 3.95 23.04
C ALA A 15 30.85 5.20 23.94
N SER A 16 31.05 6.36 23.34
CA SER A 16 30.93 7.65 24.01
C SER A 16 29.70 8.36 23.44
N PHE A 17 28.64 8.40 24.26
CA PHE A 17 27.47 9.24 24.04
C PHE A 17 27.85 10.73 24.20
N PRO A 18 27.42 11.64 23.31
CA PRO A 18 27.41 13.06 23.62
C PRO A 18 26.18 13.41 24.47
N SER A 19 26.49 14.12 25.54
CA SER A 19 25.61 14.64 26.58
C SER A 19 24.53 15.61 26.09
N THR A 20 23.43 15.61 26.84
CA THR A 20 22.36 16.62 26.94
C THR A 20 22.87 18.07 26.97
N PRO A 21 22.09 19.03 26.44
CA PRO A 21 22.04 20.37 27.00
C PRO A 21 20.87 20.51 27.97
N ASP A 22 21.21 21.00 29.16
CA ASP A 22 20.30 21.55 30.16
C ASP A 22 19.42 22.67 29.59
N ILE A 23 18.15 22.68 29.96
CA ILE A 23 17.35 23.92 29.99
C ILE A 23 16.63 23.96 31.34
N SER A 24 17.18 24.76 32.25
CA SER A 24 16.49 25.24 33.45
C SER A 24 15.88 26.62 33.18
N ALA A 25 14.68 26.82 33.74
CA ALA A 25 13.93 28.07 33.93
C ALA A 25 13.48 28.80 32.64
N THR A 26 12.23 29.24 32.49
CA THR A 26 11.55 30.16 33.41
C THR A 26 10.05 30.19 33.10
N SER A 27 9.25 30.19 34.17
CA SER A 27 7.82 30.48 34.15
C SER A 27 7.52 31.83 33.51
N ALA A 28 6.54 31.87 32.61
CA ALA A 28 5.80 33.09 32.30
C ALA A 28 4.33 32.71 32.08
N LEU A 29 3.54 32.91 33.14
CA LEU A 29 2.10 33.09 33.07
C LEU A 29 1.81 34.25 32.10
N SER A 30 0.89 34.07 31.17
CA SER A 30 0.23 35.17 30.49
C SER A 30 -1.24 34.83 30.32
N THR A 31 -1.98 35.25 31.32
CA THR A 31 -3.43 35.37 31.36
C THR A 31 -3.92 36.22 30.19
N TRP A 32 -4.86 35.69 29.40
CA TRP A 32 -5.86 36.55 28.75
C TRP A 32 -7.21 35.86 28.71
N SER A 33 -8.07 36.27 29.64
CA SER A 33 -9.51 36.06 29.63
C SER A 33 -10.17 37.06 28.70
N SER A 34 -11.12 36.59 27.88
CA SER A 34 -12.27 37.31 27.32
C SER A 34 -12.94 36.38 26.30
N ALA A 35 -14.25 36.26 26.17
CA ALA A 35 -15.40 36.68 26.93
C ALA A 35 -16.56 35.86 26.34
N VAL A 36 -17.44 35.34 27.20
CA VAL A 36 -18.71 34.73 26.80
C VAL A 36 -19.73 35.85 26.57
N PRO A 37 -20.49 35.86 25.45
CA PRO A 37 -21.73 36.63 25.39
C PRO A 37 -22.92 35.71 25.63
N SER A 38 -23.62 35.94 26.75
CA SER A 38 -24.98 35.46 26.97
C SER A 38 -25.98 36.25 26.10
N PRO A 39 -27.05 35.62 25.57
CA PRO A 39 -28.09 36.32 24.81
C PRO A 39 -29.14 37.02 25.72
N PRO A 40 -29.84 38.06 25.22
CA PRO A 40 -30.76 38.89 26.01
C PRO A 40 -32.17 38.25 26.19
N PRO A 41 -32.98 38.75 27.15
CA PRO A 41 -34.25 38.12 27.55
C PRO A 41 -35.51 38.75 26.91
N ALA A 42 -36.62 38.04 27.17
CA ALA A 42 -38.04 38.39 27.02
C ALA A 42 -38.69 38.05 25.67
N THR A 43 -39.69 37.14 25.67
CA THR A 43 -41.13 37.50 25.74
C THR A 43 -41.95 36.20 25.89
N GLU A 44 -42.84 36.16 26.88
CA GLU A 44 -43.85 35.11 27.05
C GLU A 44 -44.93 35.20 25.97
N CYS A 45 -45.30 34.08 25.36
CA CYS A 45 -46.65 33.88 24.85
C CYS A 45 -47.00 32.39 24.92
N SER A 46 -48.14 32.10 25.54
CA SER A 46 -48.65 30.77 25.88
C SER A 46 -49.05 29.91 24.68
N SER A 47 -49.10 28.60 24.97
CA SER A 47 -50.05 27.61 24.45
C SER A 47 -49.87 27.12 23.01
N GLU A 48 -49.34 25.90 22.83
CA GLU A 48 -50.12 24.67 22.65
C GLU A 48 -49.20 23.49 22.28
N VAL A 49 -49.38 22.37 22.97
CA VAL A 49 -48.77 21.07 22.64
C VAL A 49 -49.64 20.41 21.57
N PRO A 50 -49.04 19.92 20.47
CA PRO A 50 -49.25 18.51 20.14
C PRO A 50 -47.96 17.80 19.69
N THR A 51 -47.65 16.74 20.43
CA THR A 51 -47.24 15.39 20.01
C THR A 51 -46.60 15.19 18.62
N ALA A 52 -45.31 14.83 18.67
CA ALA A 52 -44.57 13.88 17.83
C ALA A 52 -44.72 13.95 16.30
N GLY A 53 -43.65 14.41 15.66
CA GLY A 53 -43.44 14.28 14.21
C GLY A 53 -42.06 14.79 13.79
N ASP A 54 -40.98 14.28 14.39
CA ASP A 54 -39.61 14.60 13.97
C ASP A 54 -39.34 14.01 12.58
N SER A 55 -39.48 14.86 11.57
CA SER A 55 -38.94 14.66 10.23
C SER A 55 -37.55 15.29 10.19
N ALA A 56 -36.51 14.51 10.47
CA ALA A 56 -35.13 14.91 10.22
C ALA A 56 -34.72 14.55 8.77
N PRO A 57 -34.09 15.46 8.02
CA PRO A 57 -33.66 15.20 6.66
C PRO A 57 -32.37 14.36 6.60
N SER A 58 -32.43 13.32 5.75
CA SER A 58 -31.38 12.76 4.90
C SER A 58 -29.95 12.65 5.43
N SER A 59 -29.56 11.42 5.78
CA SER A 59 -28.17 10.98 5.89
C SER A 59 -27.40 11.18 4.57
N PRO A 60 -26.07 11.42 4.61
CA PRO A 60 -25.25 11.48 3.40
C PRO A 60 -25.20 10.12 2.68
N PRO A 61 -25.13 10.09 1.33
CA PRO A 61 -25.07 8.85 0.58
C PRO A 61 -23.68 8.22 0.71
N GLY A 62 -23.59 6.94 1.11
CA GLY A 62 -22.36 6.17 0.92
C GLY A 62 -21.93 5.21 2.02
N LEU A 63 -22.66 5.06 3.13
CA LEU A 63 -22.34 4.06 4.15
C LEU A 63 -23.54 3.13 4.38
N ALA A 64 -23.75 2.22 3.44
CA ALA A 64 -24.57 1.05 3.70
C ALA A 64 -23.86 0.20 4.77
N ARG A 65 -24.48 0.11 5.95
CA ARG A 65 -24.13 -0.88 6.98
C ARG A 65 -24.30 -2.28 6.38
N GLN A 66 -23.20 -2.93 6.02
CA GLN A 66 -23.23 -4.37 5.79
C GLN A 66 -23.32 -5.08 7.14
N ALA A 67 -24.38 -5.87 7.29
CA ALA A 67 -24.58 -6.76 8.41
C ALA A 67 -23.44 -7.80 8.44
N VAL A 68 -22.70 -7.83 9.55
CA VAL A 68 -21.71 -8.86 9.84
C VAL A 68 -22.48 -10.16 10.10
N LEU A 69 -22.49 -11.07 9.13
CA LEU A 69 -22.94 -12.44 9.36
C LEU A 69 -21.88 -13.16 10.19
N HIS A 70 -22.26 -13.55 11.41
CA HIS A 70 -21.50 -14.41 12.28
C HIS A 70 -21.22 -15.77 11.60
N ALA A 71 -19.95 -16.07 11.35
CA ALA A 71 -19.51 -17.40 10.93
C ALA A 71 -19.23 -18.27 12.16
N SER A 72 -19.93 -19.41 12.26
CA SER A 72 -19.68 -20.46 13.25
C SER A 72 -18.44 -21.29 12.86
N PRO A 73 -17.61 -21.75 13.82
CA PRO A 73 -16.37 -22.48 13.53
C PRO A 73 -16.63 -23.98 13.45
N ALA A 74 -16.90 -24.49 12.26
CA ALA A 74 -16.76 -25.90 11.93
C ALA A 74 -16.41 -25.97 10.44
N PHE A 75 -15.51 -26.89 10.08
CA PHE A 75 -14.85 -27.03 8.76
C PHE A 75 -13.61 -26.13 8.60
N GLY A 76 -12.43 -26.77 8.63
CA GLY A 76 -11.16 -26.15 8.24
C GLY A 76 -11.24 -25.63 6.80
N PRO A 77 -10.39 -24.66 6.40
CA PRO A 77 -10.60 -23.92 5.17
C PRO A 77 -10.50 -24.87 3.98
N LEU A 78 -11.62 -25.07 3.29
CA LEU A 78 -11.62 -25.53 1.92
C LEU A 78 -10.75 -24.52 1.15
N VAL A 79 -9.50 -24.88 0.88
CA VAL A 79 -8.66 -24.10 -0.02
C VAL A 79 -9.40 -24.12 -1.36
N SER A 80 -9.99 -22.98 -1.73
CA SER A 80 -10.67 -22.85 -3.02
C SER A 80 -9.74 -23.41 -4.09
N LEU A 81 -10.24 -24.30 -4.94
CA LEU A 81 -9.46 -24.91 -6.02
C LEU A 81 -8.71 -23.84 -6.83
N HIS A 82 -9.33 -22.67 -6.97
CA HIS A 82 -8.74 -21.49 -7.59
C HIS A 82 -7.47 -20.96 -6.88
N VAL A 83 -7.44 -20.98 -5.54
CA VAL A 83 -6.28 -20.58 -4.74
C VAL A 83 -5.14 -21.59 -4.90
N TYR A 84 -5.46 -22.89 -4.94
CA TYR A 84 -4.46 -23.93 -5.19
C TYR A 84 -3.79 -23.75 -6.55
N TRP A 85 -4.57 -23.64 -7.63
CA TRP A 85 -4.03 -23.39 -8.97
C TRP A 85 -3.23 -22.09 -9.06
N PHE A 86 -3.65 -21.07 -8.33
CA PHE A 86 -2.92 -19.81 -8.27
C PHE A 86 -1.56 -19.97 -7.56
N MET A 87 -1.50 -20.72 -6.47
CA MET A 87 -0.21 -21.03 -5.82
C MET A 87 0.71 -21.85 -6.72
N GLU A 88 0.19 -22.86 -7.41
CA GLU A 88 0.94 -23.63 -8.41
C GLU A 88 1.46 -22.73 -9.53
N PHE A 89 0.62 -21.84 -10.05
CA PHE A 89 1.02 -20.84 -11.04
C PHE A 89 2.17 -19.96 -10.53
N LEU A 90 2.07 -19.42 -9.31
CA LEU A 90 3.13 -18.61 -8.70
C LEU A 90 4.41 -19.40 -8.44
N ALA A 91 4.30 -20.70 -8.12
CA ALA A 91 5.45 -21.59 -7.90
C ALA A 91 6.13 -21.99 -9.21
N ALA A 92 5.39 -22.11 -10.31
CA ALA A 92 5.92 -22.44 -11.63
C ALA A 92 6.62 -21.25 -12.31
N HIS A 93 6.21 -20.02 -11.99
CA HIS A 93 6.78 -18.81 -12.57
C HIS A 93 7.56 -18.04 -11.51
N LEU A 94 8.80 -18.47 -11.26
CA LEU A 94 9.73 -17.79 -10.37
C LEU A 94 10.56 -16.76 -11.16
N ASP A 95 11.05 -15.73 -10.47
CA ASP A 95 12.04 -14.81 -11.03
C ASP A 95 13.40 -15.51 -11.18
N TYR A 96 14.39 -14.79 -11.73
CA TYR A 96 15.74 -15.32 -11.93
C TYR A 96 16.48 -15.66 -10.62
N ARG A 97 15.96 -15.26 -9.46
CA ARG A 97 16.48 -15.59 -8.13
C ARG A 97 15.71 -16.71 -7.45
N GLY A 98 14.74 -17.33 -8.14
CA GLY A 98 13.89 -18.37 -7.57
C GLY A 98 12.81 -17.83 -6.63
N LEU A 99 12.48 -16.53 -6.70
CA LEU A 99 11.46 -15.90 -5.87
C LEU A 99 10.14 -15.79 -6.64
N ARG A 100 9.02 -15.93 -5.91
CA ARG A 100 7.67 -15.71 -6.45
C ARG A 100 7.43 -14.23 -6.74
N GLN A 101 6.41 -13.94 -7.56
CA GLN A 101 5.92 -12.59 -7.80
C GLN A 101 5.75 -11.83 -6.48
N SER A 102 6.38 -10.65 -6.40
CA SER A 102 6.28 -9.80 -5.23
C SER A 102 4.99 -8.96 -5.24
N ILE A 103 4.52 -8.59 -4.05
CA ILE A 103 3.46 -7.60 -3.79
C ILE A 103 3.96 -6.15 -3.92
N LEU A 104 5.28 -5.93 -3.95
CA LEU A 104 5.89 -4.61 -3.97
C LEU A 104 6.79 -4.47 -5.19
N TRP A 105 6.41 -3.60 -6.11
CA TRP A 105 7.13 -3.34 -7.35
C TRP A 105 7.81 -1.98 -7.29
N HIS A 106 8.88 -1.83 -8.06
CA HIS A 106 9.52 -0.54 -8.27
C HIS A 106 9.45 -0.21 -9.76
N LEU A 107 8.91 0.96 -10.09
CA LEU A 107 8.88 1.45 -11.46
C LEU A 107 10.30 1.77 -11.90
N HIS A 108 10.71 1.16 -13.02
CA HIS A 108 12.02 1.41 -13.58
C HIS A 108 12.12 2.89 -14.02
N PRO A 109 13.29 3.54 -13.83
CA PRO A 109 13.47 4.94 -14.22
C PRO A 109 13.41 5.18 -15.74
N VAL A 110 13.43 4.11 -16.54
CA VAL A 110 13.40 4.18 -18.01
C VAL A 110 11.97 4.44 -18.47
N GLY A 111 11.81 5.32 -19.45
CA GLY A 111 10.52 5.75 -19.98
C GLY A 111 10.20 7.22 -19.70
N ARG A 112 9.05 7.67 -20.20
CA ARG A 112 8.55 9.05 -20.08
C ARG A 112 7.08 9.11 -19.66
N ALA A 113 6.37 7.99 -19.65
CA ALA A 113 4.97 7.94 -19.28
C ALA A 113 4.76 8.50 -17.87
N ILE A 114 3.75 9.35 -17.75
CA ILE A 114 3.30 9.90 -16.48
C ILE A 114 2.32 8.90 -15.86
N ILE A 115 2.60 8.51 -14.62
CA ILE A 115 1.79 7.58 -13.85
C ILE A 115 0.72 8.35 -13.10
N GLN A 116 -0.52 7.93 -13.31
CA GLN A 116 -1.70 8.45 -12.63
C GLN A 116 -2.67 7.31 -12.34
N LEU A 117 -3.78 7.62 -11.67
CA LEU A 117 -4.84 6.62 -11.48
C LEU A 117 -5.35 6.17 -12.85
N GLY A 118 -5.55 4.86 -13.00
CA GLY A 118 -5.93 4.22 -14.25
C GLY A 118 -4.77 3.84 -15.16
N THR A 119 -3.54 4.35 -14.95
CA THR A 119 -2.37 3.94 -15.73
C THR A 119 -2.15 2.44 -15.60
N VAL A 120 -1.91 1.77 -16.72
CA VAL A 120 -1.54 0.35 -16.75
C VAL A 120 -0.02 0.23 -16.75
N ILE A 121 0.47 -0.63 -15.86
CA ILE A 121 1.88 -0.96 -15.74
C ILE A 121 2.08 -2.45 -16.01
N MET A 122 3.24 -2.78 -16.56
CA MET A 122 3.70 -4.13 -16.79
C MET A 122 4.93 -4.39 -15.93
N HIS A 123 4.91 -5.47 -15.17
CA HIS A 123 6.06 -6.02 -14.49
C HIS A 123 6.49 -7.33 -15.16
N ARG A 124 7.67 -7.35 -15.76
CA ARG A 124 8.27 -8.58 -16.28
C ARG A 124 9.01 -9.29 -15.16
N GLN A 125 8.45 -10.39 -14.68
CA GLN A 125 9.03 -11.19 -13.60
C GLN A 125 10.19 -12.07 -14.11
N CYS A 126 9.98 -12.75 -15.23
CA CYS A 126 11.00 -13.54 -15.93
C CYS A 126 10.70 -13.53 -17.44
N LEU A 127 11.59 -14.14 -18.23
CA LEU A 127 11.40 -14.19 -19.68
C LEU A 127 10.13 -14.95 -20.02
N GLY A 128 9.23 -14.31 -20.78
CA GLY A 128 7.96 -14.91 -21.20
C GLY A 128 6.85 -14.85 -20.15
N VAL A 129 7.05 -14.15 -19.02
CA VAL A 129 6.01 -13.91 -18.00
C VAL A 129 5.93 -12.43 -17.66
N GLU A 130 4.84 -11.80 -18.07
CA GLU A 130 4.60 -10.37 -17.89
C GLU A 130 3.29 -10.18 -17.12
N CYS A 131 3.40 -9.62 -15.91
CA CYS A 131 2.28 -9.30 -15.04
C CYS A 131 1.79 -7.88 -15.33
N PHE A 132 0.51 -7.70 -15.59
CA PHE A 132 -0.10 -6.40 -15.84
C PHE A 132 -0.93 -5.97 -14.64
N ALA A 133 -0.85 -4.69 -14.28
CA ALA A 133 -1.65 -4.13 -13.21
C ALA A 133 -2.10 -2.71 -13.56
N ARG A 134 -3.25 -2.31 -13.03
CA ARG A 134 -3.79 -0.95 -13.14
C ARG A 134 -3.57 -0.20 -11.83
N VAL A 135 -3.06 1.02 -11.91
CA VAL A 135 -2.95 1.92 -10.75
C VAL A 135 -4.36 2.33 -10.29
N THR A 136 -4.70 2.06 -9.03
CA THR A 136 -6.06 2.29 -8.52
C THR A 136 -6.12 3.34 -7.42
N HIS A 137 -5.16 3.34 -6.48
CA HIS A 137 -5.19 4.26 -5.34
C HIS A 137 -3.82 4.84 -5.04
N PHE A 138 -3.80 6.11 -4.69
CA PHE A 138 -2.69 6.72 -3.96
C PHE A 138 -2.68 6.20 -2.53
N VAL A 139 -1.50 5.84 -2.01
CA VAL A 139 -1.36 5.35 -0.63
C VAL A 139 -0.59 6.37 0.21
N VAL A 140 0.63 6.69 -0.23
CA VAL A 140 1.58 7.50 0.53
C VAL A 140 2.66 8.05 -0.41
N ARG A 141 3.32 9.15 -0.02
CA ARG A 141 4.47 9.70 -0.75
C ARG A 141 5.66 10.01 0.18
N SER A 142 6.83 10.21 -0.40
CA SER A 142 7.97 10.89 0.20
C SER A 142 8.27 12.16 -0.58
N SER A 143 9.45 12.75 -0.37
CA SER A 143 9.96 13.85 -1.20
C SER A 143 10.33 13.40 -2.62
N GLU A 144 10.57 12.10 -2.84
CA GLU A 144 11.13 11.58 -4.10
C GLU A 144 10.29 10.48 -4.74
N GLU A 145 9.42 9.83 -3.99
CA GLU A 145 8.69 8.64 -4.42
C GLU A 145 7.21 8.74 -4.03
N VAL A 146 6.37 8.01 -4.76
CA VAL A 146 4.96 7.79 -4.44
C VAL A 146 4.71 6.29 -4.46
N LEU A 147 3.98 5.80 -3.46
CA LEU A 147 3.48 4.44 -3.45
C LEU A 147 2.02 4.45 -3.87
N PHE A 148 1.73 3.68 -4.91
CA PHE A 148 0.37 3.41 -5.35
C PHE A 148 -0.01 1.96 -5.04
N GLN A 149 -1.28 1.75 -4.73
CA GLN A 149 -1.90 0.44 -4.82
C GLN A 149 -2.30 0.18 -6.27
N VAL A 150 -2.09 -1.05 -6.72
CA VAL A 150 -2.46 -1.50 -8.05
C VAL A 150 -3.36 -2.72 -7.97
N ASN A 151 -4.27 -2.86 -8.92
CA ASN A 151 -5.04 -4.08 -9.13
C ASN A 151 -4.37 -4.89 -10.24
N ILE A 152 -3.94 -6.12 -9.93
CA ILE A 152 -3.40 -7.05 -10.93
C ILE A 152 -4.54 -7.44 -11.87
N LEU A 153 -4.29 -7.28 -13.17
CA LEU A 153 -5.21 -7.62 -14.25
C LEU A 153 -4.99 -9.08 -14.70
N GLY A 154 -3.73 -9.53 -14.70
CA GLY A 154 -3.37 -10.87 -15.12
C GLY A 154 -1.93 -10.96 -15.60
N TRP A 155 -1.60 -12.11 -16.17
CA TRP A 155 -0.28 -12.45 -16.68
C TRP A 155 -0.36 -12.87 -18.14
N GLN A 156 0.48 -12.27 -18.97
CA GLN A 156 0.79 -12.80 -20.29
C GLN A 156 1.91 -13.84 -20.15
N THR A 157 1.64 -15.06 -20.60
CA THR A 157 2.62 -16.16 -20.65
C THR A 157 2.82 -16.66 -22.07
N SER A 158 3.80 -17.55 -22.29
CA SER A 158 3.93 -18.31 -23.55
C SER A 158 2.70 -19.16 -23.87
N MET A 159 1.93 -19.55 -22.84
CA MET A 159 0.70 -20.34 -22.97
C MET A 159 -0.57 -19.47 -23.07
N GLY A 160 -0.41 -18.16 -23.21
CA GLY A 160 -1.52 -17.19 -23.29
C GLY A 160 -1.76 -16.41 -21.99
N TRP A 161 -2.91 -15.71 -21.97
CA TRP A 161 -3.32 -14.86 -20.86
C TRP A 161 -3.87 -15.66 -19.68
N ARG A 162 -3.55 -15.23 -18.45
CA ARG A 162 -4.00 -15.83 -17.19
C ARG A 162 -4.54 -14.73 -16.27
N GLU A 163 -5.77 -14.88 -15.80
CA GLU A 163 -6.40 -13.91 -14.90
C GLU A 163 -6.24 -14.32 -13.43
N PRO A 164 -6.20 -13.36 -12.49
CA PRO A 164 -6.22 -13.65 -11.07
C PRO A 164 -7.60 -14.16 -10.62
N ALA A 165 -7.59 -14.78 -9.45
CA ALA A 165 -8.76 -15.26 -8.73
C ALA A 165 -9.61 -14.11 -8.16
N GLY A 166 -10.33 -13.39 -9.02
CA GLY A 166 -10.99 -12.16 -8.62
C GLY A 166 -9.99 -11.04 -8.37
N TYR A 167 -10.27 -10.16 -7.40
CA TYR A 167 -9.39 -9.03 -7.11
C TYR A 167 -8.07 -9.50 -6.51
N LEU A 168 -6.97 -8.93 -7.00
CA LEU A 168 -5.64 -9.18 -6.46
C LEU A 168 -4.87 -7.87 -6.43
N HIS A 169 -4.52 -7.44 -5.23
CA HIS A 169 -3.82 -6.18 -5.04
C HIS A 169 -2.32 -6.38 -4.88
N SER A 170 -1.57 -5.44 -5.46
CA SER A 170 -0.13 -5.26 -5.33
C SER A 170 0.15 -3.77 -5.15
N PHE A 171 1.41 -3.38 -5.06
CA PHE A 171 1.83 -2.00 -4.86
C PHE A 171 2.99 -1.67 -5.78
N VAL A 172 3.08 -0.41 -6.20
CA VAL A 172 4.17 0.08 -7.03
C VAL A 172 4.72 1.37 -6.45
N ILE A 173 6.04 1.41 -6.28
CA ILE A 173 6.79 2.62 -5.95
C ILE A 173 7.17 3.30 -7.26
N VAL A 174 6.82 4.57 -7.37
CA VAL A 174 6.99 5.39 -8.57
C VAL A 174 7.78 6.63 -8.19
N PRO A 175 8.83 7.01 -8.94
CA PRO A 175 9.49 8.29 -8.74
C PRO A 175 8.50 9.45 -8.86
N LEU A 176 8.52 10.40 -7.92
CA LEU A 176 7.59 11.54 -7.85
C LEU A 176 7.58 12.34 -9.16
N LYS A 177 8.74 12.50 -9.81
CA LYS A 177 8.88 13.15 -11.13
C LYS A 177 8.16 12.44 -12.29
N ARG A 178 7.76 11.18 -12.11
CA ARG A 178 6.99 10.37 -13.06
C ARG A 178 5.50 10.33 -12.70
N CYS A 179 5.05 11.03 -11.66
CA CYS A 179 3.66 11.05 -11.24
C CYS A 179 2.91 12.24 -11.87
N GLY A 180 1.59 12.10 -12.02
CA GLY A 180 0.71 13.21 -12.42
C GLY A 180 0.81 14.42 -11.46
N PRO A 181 0.51 15.63 -11.93
CA PRO A 181 0.69 16.87 -11.16
C PRO A 181 -0.13 16.90 -9.86
N ASP A 182 -1.27 16.20 -9.82
CA ASP A 182 -2.14 16.12 -8.65
C ASP A 182 -1.43 15.56 -7.41
N PHE A 183 -0.47 14.65 -7.60
CA PHE A 183 0.29 14.02 -6.51
C PHE A 183 1.44 14.88 -5.99
N LEU A 184 1.75 15.98 -6.69
CA LEU A 184 2.75 16.98 -6.27
C LEU A 184 2.15 18.02 -5.33
N THR A 185 0.82 18.05 -5.18
CA THR A 185 0.12 19.07 -4.42
C THR A 185 0.26 18.88 -2.91
N TRP A 186 0.12 19.99 -2.18
CA TRP A 186 0.15 20.01 -0.71
C TRP A 186 -1.03 19.26 -0.07
N ALA A 187 -2.08 18.95 -0.84
CA ALA A 187 -3.22 18.15 -0.37
C ALA A 187 -2.79 16.78 0.15
N TRP A 188 -1.67 16.24 -0.34
CA TRP A 188 -1.10 14.95 0.10
C TRP A 188 -0.03 15.08 1.19
N ALA A 189 0.19 16.28 1.74
CA ALA A 189 1.16 16.50 2.81
C ALA A 189 0.93 15.60 4.05
N PRO A 190 -0.32 15.34 4.49
CA PRO A 190 -0.56 14.43 5.63
C PRO A 190 -0.09 12.99 5.40
N PHE A 191 0.09 12.58 4.13
CA PHE A 191 0.54 11.25 3.73
C PHE A 191 1.99 11.26 3.25
N THR A 192 2.81 12.16 3.81
CA THR A 192 4.23 12.29 3.45
C THR A 192 5.11 11.63 4.50
N TYR A 193 5.97 10.70 4.08
CA TYR A 193 6.97 10.06 4.93
C TYR A 193 8.34 10.71 4.70
N PRO A 194 9.13 10.91 5.76
CA PRO A 194 10.44 11.53 5.67
C PRO A 194 11.55 10.57 5.19
N PHE A 195 11.22 9.31 4.95
CA PHE A 195 12.18 8.25 4.60
C PHE A 195 11.92 7.67 3.20
N SER A 196 12.85 6.87 2.70
CA SER A 196 12.66 6.09 1.47
C SER A 196 11.46 5.17 1.60
N LEU A 197 10.55 5.21 0.62
CA LEU A 197 9.35 4.37 0.64
C LEU A 197 9.70 2.89 0.41
N GLN A 198 10.81 2.59 -0.25
CA GLN A 198 11.23 1.22 -0.52
C GLN A 198 11.50 0.43 0.77
N GLN A 199 12.36 0.96 1.63
CA GLN A 199 12.72 0.32 2.89
C GLN A 199 11.52 0.26 3.84
N GLN A 200 10.79 1.38 3.95
CA GLN A 200 9.59 1.45 4.78
C GLN A 200 8.52 0.46 4.32
N ALA A 201 8.26 0.35 3.02
CA ALA A 201 7.27 -0.57 2.48
C ALA A 201 7.66 -2.03 2.74
N GLN A 202 8.89 -2.43 2.45
CA GLN A 202 9.35 -3.79 2.72
C GLN A 202 9.17 -4.17 4.20
N TYR A 203 9.62 -3.29 5.10
CA TYR A 203 9.45 -3.49 6.54
C TYR A 203 7.97 -3.61 6.92
N SER A 204 7.12 -2.69 6.48
CA SER A 204 5.69 -2.70 6.78
C SER A 204 4.97 -3.93 6.24
N PHE A 205 5.28 -4.40 5.03
CA PHE A 205 4.69 -5.64 4.50
C PHE A 205 5.09 -6.88 5.29
N GLN A 206 6.36 -6.96 5.70
CA GLN A 206 6.85 -8.06 6.54
C GLN A 206 6.19 -8.03 7.93
N LEU A 207 6.12 -6.85 8.54
CA LEU A 207 5.49 -6.62 9.83
C LEU A 207 4.02 -7.05 9.82
N VAL A 208 3.23 -6.57 8.85
CA VAL A 208 1.82 -6.94 8.73
C VAL A 208 1.65 -8.43 8.45
N ARG A 209 2.50 -9.02 7.61
CA ARG A 209 2.43 -10.46 7.34
C ARG A 209 2.70 -11.29 8.60
N ALA A 210 3.71 -10.94 9.39
CA ALA A 210 4.01 -11.62 10.65
C ALA A 210 2.87 -11.46 11.66
N TYR A 211 2.29 -10.26 11.76
CA TYR A 211 1.11 -10.01 12.59
C TYR A 211 -0.09 -10.88 12.18
N LEU A 212 -0.41 -10.95 10.88
CA LEU A 212 -1.50 -11.78 10.36
C LEU A 212 -1.25 -13.29 10.50
N ALA A 213 0.01 -13.71 10.53
CA ALA A 213 0.40 -15.08 10.82
C ALA A 213 0.26 -15.46 12.32
N GLY A 214 -0.13 -14.51 13.17
CA GLY A 214 -0.33 -14.73 14.60
C GLY A 214 0.93 -14.60 15.45
N ASP A 215 1.99 -13.98 14.93
CA ASP A 215 3.19 -13.69 15.72
C ASP A 215 2.87 -12.68 16.83
N ARG A 216 2.87 -13.15 18.07
CA ARG A 216 2.55 -12.36 19.27
C ARG A 216 3.64 -11.35 19.64
N SER A 217 4.84 -11.48 19.08
CA SER A 217 5.94 -10.55 19.33
C SER A 217 5.78 -9.25 18.52
N VAL A 218 5.02 -9.31 17.43
CA VAL A 218 4.81 -8.17 16.53
C VAL A 218 3.70 -7.27 17.04
N ARG A 219 3.99 -5.97 17.13
CA ARG A 219 3.01 -4.92 17.43
C ARG A 219 2.83 -4.02 16.23
N ILE A 220 1.57 -3.84 15.81
CA ILE A 220 1.19 -2.92 14.75
C ILE A 220 1.06 -1.49 15.32
N PRO A 221 1.74 -0.49 14.76
CA PRO A 221 1.54 0.90 15.13
C PRO A 221 0.11 1.35 14.79
N MET A 222 -0.67 1.72 15.81
CA MET A 222 -2.11 2.05 15.68
C MET A 222 -2.40 3.35 14.89
N HIS A 223 -1.39 4.19 14.65
CA HIS A 223 -1.54 5.49 14.00
C HIS A 223 -0.73 5.63 12.71
N ASP A 224 -0.21 4.53 12.19
CA ASP A 224 0.47 4.52 10.91
C ASP A 224 -0.55 4.23 9.80
N TRP A 225 -0.92 5.27 9.04
CA TRP A 225 -1.87 5.18 7.93
C TRP A 225 -1.45 4.14 6.89
N PHE A 226 -0.16 4.09 6.58
CA PHE A 226 0.37 3.20 5.56
C PHE A 226 0.25 1.73 5.99
N ILE A 227 0.61 1.41 7.23
CA ILE A 227 0.45 0.06 7.80
C ILE A 227 -1.03 -0.31 7.88
N GLY A 228 -1.90 0.63 8.28
CA GLY A 228 -3.35 0.44 8.26
C GLY A 228 -3.87 0.10 6.86
N TRP A 229 -3.37 0.76 5.82
CA TRP A 229 -3.75 0.48 4.43
C TRP A 229 -3.29 -0.90 3.95
N ILE A 230 -2.08 -1.33 4.31
CA ILE A 230 -1.57 -2.68 4.01
C ILE A 230 -2.44 -3.73 4.71
N LEU A 231 -2.73 -3.54 5.99
CA LEU A 231 -3.58 -4.44 6.76
C LEU A 231 -4.97 -4.56 6.14
N HIS A 232 -5.59 -3.42 5.80
CA HIS A 232 -6.87 -3.37 5.10
C HIS A 232 -6.82 -4.13 3.77
N THR A 233 -5.74 -3.96 2.99
CA THR A 233 -5.57 -4.67 1.71
C THR A 233 -5.54 -6.19 1.90
N TYR A 234 -4.82 -6.70 2.90
CA TYR A 234 -4.79 -8.15 3.15
C TYR A 234 -6.09 -8.71 3.70
N VAL A 235 -6.87 -7.91 4.45
CA VAL A 235 -8.20 -8.31 4.93
C VAL A 235 -9.20 -8.37 3.77
N MET A 236 -9.18 -7.36 2.90
CA MET A 236 -10.10 -7.29 1.75
C MET A 236 -9.69 -8.23 0.61
N THR A 237 -8.41 -8.57 0.52
CA THR A 237 -7.86 -9.44 -0.54
C THR A 237 -6.85 -10.42 0.05
N PRO A 238 -7.30 -11.48 0.74
CA PRO A 238 -6.43 -12.46 1.38
C PRO A 238 -5.47 -13.17 0.41
N THR A 239 -5.85 -13.30 -0.86
CA THR A 239 -5.02 -13.87 -1.93
C THR A 239 -3.72 -13.09 -2.16
N SER A 240 -3.67 -11.78 -1.85
CA SER A 240 -2.44 -10.99 -1.91
C SER A 240 -1.36 -11.47 -0.95
N GLN A 241 -1.71 -12.22 0.11
CA GLN A 241 -0.73 -12.79 1.05
C GLN A 241 0.16 -13.87 0.39
N LEU A 242 -0.28 -14.43 -0.74
CA LEU A 242 0.46 -15.45 -1.50
C LEU A 242 1.65 -14.87 -2.29
N LEU A 243 1.64 -13.56 -2.54
CA LEU A 243 2.74 -12.84 -3.17
C LEU A 243 3.92 -12.66 -2.21
N GLY A 244 5.15 -12.49 -2.69
CA GLY A 244 6.31 -12.20 -1.84
C GLY A 244 6.28 -10.79 -1.23
N THR A 245 6.85 -10.58 -0.04
CA THR A 245 6.99 -9.23 0.58
C THR A 245 8.27 -8.48 0.21
N HIS A 246 9.18 -9.11 -0.52
CA HIS A 246 10.44 -8.51 -0.95
C HIS A 246 10.21 -7.46 -2.03
N LEU A 247 11.20 -6.63 -2.38
CA LEU A 247 11.05 -5.74 -3.55
C LEU A 247 11.25 -6.57 -4.82
N ALA A 248 10.34 -6.45 -5.79
CA ALA A 248 10.43 -7.21 -7.03
C ALA A 248 11.76 -6.96 -7.76
N THR A 249 12.38 -8.04 -8.27
CA THR A 249 13.71 -7.99 -8.89
C THR A 249 13.67 -7.82 -10.41
N GLY A 250 12.47 -7.86 -11.00
CA GLY A 250 12.21 -7.74 -12.44
C GLY A 250 12.13 -6.29 -12.94
N PHE A 251 11.59 -6.14 -14.15
CA PHE A 251 11.49 -4.85 -14.83
C PHE A 251 10.05 -4.35 -14.87
N THR A 252 9.78 -3.22 -14.21
CA THR A 252 8.43 -2.62 -14.18
C THR A 252 8.40 -1.34 -15.00
N VAL A 253 7.46 -1.20 -15.93
CA VAL A 253 7.28 0.02 -16.74
C VAL A 253 5.82 0.29 -16.99
N ALA A 254 5.49 1.54 -17.37
CA ALA A 254 4.18 1.84 -17.92
C ALA A 254 4.03 1.19 -19.29
N THR A 255 2.82 0.71 -19.63
CA THR A 255 2.56 0.15 -20.96
C THR A 255 2.77 1.18 -22.07
N ASP A 256 2.51 2.46 -21.77
CA ASP A 256 2.70 3.56 -22.72
C ASP A 256 4.17 3.78 -23.10
N ASP A 257 5.11 3.32 -22.28
CA ASP A 257 6.55 3.40 -22.56
C ASP A 257 7.05 2.30 -23.51
N LEU A 258 6.27 1.24 -23.71
CA LEU A 258 6.68 0.06 -24.51
C LEU A 258 6.57 0.31 -26.03
N GLY A 259 6.07 1.47 -26.44
CA GLY A 259 5.71 1.76 -27.83
C GLY A 259 4.52 0.90 -28.29
N PRO A 260 4.03 1.07 -29.53
CA PRO A 260 3.06 0.14 -30.09
C PRO A 260 3.69 -1.26 -30.08
N PRO A 261 3.02 -2.27 -29.50
CA PRO A 261 3.65 -3.57 -29.35
C PRO A 261 4.03 -4.14 -30.71
N SER A 262 5.19 -4.80 -30.79
CA SER A 262 5.72 -5.34 -32.05
C SER A 262 4.79 -6.35 -32.73
N TRP A 263 3.83 -6.95 -32.01
CA TRP A 263 2.78 -7.78 -32.60
C TRP A 263 1.72 -7.01 -33.40
N VAL A 264 1.63 -5.67 -33.25
CA VAL A 264 0.73 -4.81 -34.04
C VAL A 264 1.22 -4.68 -35.49
N TYR A 265 2.53 -4.83 -35.73
CA TYR A 265 3.09 -4.85 -37.09
C TYR A 265 3.00 -6.22 -37.78
N GLY A 266 2.63 -7.29 -37.05
CA GLY A 266 2.47 -8.64 -37.59
C GLY A 266 1.03 -8.99 -38.01
N ARG A 267 0.04 -8.16 -37.68
CA ARG A 267 -1.36 -8.31 -38.13
C ARG A 267 -1.88 -6.98 -38.63
N THR A 268 -1.67 -6.70 -39.91
CA THR A 268 -2.62 -5.95 -40.71
C THR A 268 -3.95 -6.71 -40.71
N GLY A 269 -4.77 -6.40 -39.72
CA GLY A 269 -6.03 -7.06 -39.43
C GLY A 269 -6.62 -6.44 -38.17
N GLN A 270 -6.92 -5.14 -38.28
CA GLN A 270 -7.82 -4.32 -37.46
C GLN A 270 -8.46 -5.06 -36.26
N ALA A 271 -7.74 -5.17 -35.15
CA ALA A 271 -8.31 -5.46 -33.85
C ALA A 271 -8.29 -4.16 -33.05
N SER A 272 -9.40 -3.42 -33.13
CA SER A 272 -9.67 -2.32 -32.21
C SER A 272 -9.89 -2.93 -30.83
N TRP A 273 -8.91 -2.79 -29.94
CA TRP A 273 -9.08 -3.04 -28.52
C TRP A 273 -9.90 -1.90 -27.94
N GLN A 274 -11.23 -2.01 -28.01
CA GLN A 274 -12.13 -1.23 -27.17
C GLN A 274 -12.22 -1.97 -25.83
N TRP A 275 -11.64 -1.37 -24.79
CA TRP A 275 -11.81 -1.84 -23.41
C TRP A 275 -13.26 -1.57 -22.98
N MET A 276 -14.02 -2.65 -22.74
CA MET A 276 -15.23 -2.61 -21.90
C MET A 276 -14.83 -2.74 -20.43
#